data_AF-A0A934G6A9-F1
#
_entry.id   AF-A0A934G6A9-F1
#
_cell.length_a   1.000
_cell.length_b   1.000
_cell.length_c   1.000
_cell.angle_alpha   90.00
_cell.angle_beta   90.00
_cell.angle_gamma   90.00
#
_symmetry.space_group_name_H-M   'P 1'
#
loop_
_entity.id
_entity.type
_entity.pdbx_description
1 polymer ?
#
loop_
_entity_poly.entity_id
_entity_poly.type
_entity_poly.pdbx_seq_one_letter_code
_entity_poly.pdbx_strand_id
1 'polypeptide(L)'
;MTFNIFEGARRIALLIGGIAVAGTLIALVTYDPYVSVQYSIAHPNGAFVRMQQSCPSDADRHYFTSKTSTGESVSVDLCLLAMSFGKDNTRLIPYKIDEHGMIWGAASYSSEVSDYERKLEGRFQLAASDEETLKKEFSQRYRENWMSGLGYLVAGLAIFAGVVWAIGWIARGFLGIPRGMDRRPE
;
A
#
# COMPACT_ATOMS: atom_id res chain seq x y z
N MET A 1 -26.96 -38.03 28.11
CA MET A 1 -26.61 -37.33 26.86
C MET A 1 -25.11 -37.46 26.64
N THR A 2 -24.69 -38.38 25.78
CA THR A 2 -23.28 -38.56 25.44
C THR A 2 -22.88 -37.46 24.46
N PHE A 3 -22.15 -36.45 24.95
CA PHE A 3 -21.61 -35.39 24.11
C PHE A 3 -20.70 -36.00 23.04
N ASN A 4 -21.03 -35.80 21.76
CA ASN A 4 -20.18 -36.21 20.64
C ASN A 4 -19.08 -35.16 20.43
N ILE A 5 -17.97 -35.36 21.14
CA ILE A 5 -16.83 -34.42 21.12
C ILE A 5 -16.25 -34.26 19.70
N PHE A 6 -16.30 -35.31 18.87
CA PHE A 6 -15.79 -35.26 17.49
C PHE A 6 -16.66 -34.40 16.57
N GLU A 7 -17.97 -34.50 16.70
CA GLU A 7 -18.90 -33.64 15.97
C GLU A 7 -18.79 -32.18 16.40
N GLY A 8 -18.66 -31.93 17.72
CA GLY A 8 -18.39 -30.60 18.25
C GLY A 8 -17.08 -30.02 17.71
N ALA A 9 -16.01 -30.80 17.72
CA ALA A 9 -14.69 -30.40 17.20
C ALA A 9 -14.73 -30.09 15.69
N ARG A 10 -15.46 -30.90 14.90
CA ARG A 10 -15.63 -30.65 13.45
C ARG A 10 -16.36 -29.33 13.20
N ARG A 11 -17.43 -29.05 13.95
CA ARG A 11 -18.20 -27.80 13.83
C ARG A 11 -17.34 -26.58 14.18
N ILE A 12 -16.55 -26.66 15.26
CA ILE A 12 -15.62 -25.60 15.65
C ILE A 12 -14.55 -25.38 14.57
N ALA A 13 -13.96 -26.46 14.04
CA ALA A 13 -12.96 -26.35 12.99
C ALA A 13 -13.50 -25.66 11.72
N LEU A 14 -14.73 -26.02 11.29
CA LEU A 14 -15.40 -25.36 10.17
C LEU A 14 -15.68 -23.88 10.45
N LEU A 15 -16.09 -23.54 11.68
CA LEU A 15 -16.34 -22.15 12.08
C LEU A 15 -15.06 -21.32 12.02
N ILE A 16 -13.95 -21.83 12.54
CA ILE A 16 -12.64 -21.18 12.47
C ILE A 16 -12.21 -20.98 11.02
N GLY A 17 -12.35 -22.02 10.17
CA GLY A 17 -12.07 -21.91 8.74
C GLY A 17 -12.93 -20.85 8.05
N GLY A 18 -14.23 -20.80 8.36
CA GLY A 18 -15.15 -19.79 7.84
C GLY A 18 -14.78 -18.37 8.26
N ILE A 19 -14.39 -18.16 9.52
CA ILE A 19 -13.89 -16.86 10.01
C ILE A 19 -12.60 -16.47 9.27
N ALA A 20 -11.67 -17.41 9.08
CA ALA A 20 -10.43 -17.13 8.35
C ALA A 20 -10.71 -16.68 6.91
N VAL A 21 -11.62 -17.38 6.20
CA VAL A 21 -12.06 -16.98 4.85
C VAL A 21 -12.67 -15.58 4.87
N ALA A 22 -13.62 -15.32 5.76
CA ALA A 22 -14.28 -14.01 5.85
C ALA A 22 -13.27 -12.89 6.16
N GLY A 23 -12.36 -13.12 7.11
CA GLY A 23 -11.31 -12.17 7.47
C GLY A 23 -10.38 -11.88 6.30
N THR A 24 -9.93 -12.90 5.57
CA THR A 24 -9.09 -12.69 4.37
C THR A 24 -9.84 -11.94 3.28
N LEU A 25 -11.10 -12.27 3.00
CA LEU A 25 -11.89 -11.57 1.99
C LEU A 25 -12.09 -10.09 2.35
N ILE A 26 -12.38 -9.79 3.62
CA ILE A 26 -12.47 -8.41 4.10
C ILE A 26 -11.14 -7.70 3.88
N ALA A 27 -10.02 -8.29 4.32
CA ALA A 27 -8.69 -7.71 4.17
C ALA A 27 -8.32 -7.45 2.70
N LEU A 28 -8.70 -8.34 1.78
CA LEU A 28 -8.46 -8.18 0.34
C LEU A 28 -9.31 -7.06 -0.28
N VAL A 29 -10.55 -6.88 0.17
CA VAL A 29 -11.45 -5.84 -0.34
C VAL A 29 -11.11 -4.47 0.23
N THR A 30 -10.63 -4.39 1.48
CA THR A 30 -10.24 -3.12 2.11
C THR A 30 -8.77 -2.75 1.86
N TYR A 31 -8.06 -3.50 1.02
CA TYR A 31 -6.67 -3.23 0.69
C TYR A 31 -6.55 -1.95 -0.14
N ASP A 32 -5.81 -0.96 0.35
CA ASP A 32 -5.44 0.24 -0.42
C ASP A 32 -3.95 0.17 -0.77
N PRO A 33 -3.57 -0.15 -2.02
CA PRO A 33 -2.17 -0.26 -2.43
C PRO A 33 -1.45 1.08 -2.38
N TYR A 34 -0.24 1.06 -1.81
CA TYR A 34 0.64 2.22 -1.83
C TYR A 34 1.36 2.34 -3.18
N VAL A 35 1.01 3.36 -3.97
CA VAL A 35 1.67 3.71 -5.23
C VAL A 35 2.30 5.09 -5.11
N SER A 36 3.58 5.19 -5.52
CA SER A 36 4.37 6.42 -5.39
C SER A 36 4.77 6.95 -6.75
N VAL A 37 4.65 8.26 -6.94
CA VAL A 37 5.07 8.98 -8.14
C VAL A 37 6.03 10.10 -7.79
N GLN A 38 7.07 10.25 -8.60
CA GLN A 38 8.05 11.32 -8.55
C GLN A 38 7.75 12.39 -9.60
N TYR A 39 7.76 13.65 -9.16
CA TYR A 39 7.67 14.82 -10.02
C TYR A 39 8.81 15.78 -9.70
N SER A 40 9.24 16.58 -10.67
CA SER A 40 10.10 17.74 -10.42
C SER A 40 9.39 19.04 -10.72
N ILE A 41 9.89 20.07 -10.08
CA ILE A 41 9.63 21.45 -10.43
C ILE A 41 10.92 22.26 -10.37
N ALA A 42 11.21 22.99 -11.46
CA ALA A 42 12.42 23.80 -11.58
C ALA A 42 12.20 25.29 -11.26
N HIS A 43 10.95 25.75 -11.30
CA HIS A 43 10.61 27.17 -11.20
C HIS A 43 9.39 27.36 -10.28
N PRO A 44 9.31 28.47 -9.52
CA PRO A 44 8.22 28.71 -8.55
C PRO A 44 6.82 28.52 -9.13
N ASN A 45 6.63 28.93 -10.39
CA ASN A 45 5.37 28.83 -11.12
C ASN A 45 5.44 27.85 -12.31
N GLY A 46 6.45 26.96 -12.30
CA GLY A 46 6.65 25.97 -13.34
C GLY A 46 5.60 24.84 -13.29
N ALA A 47 5.51 24.11 -14.40
CA ALA A 47 4.74 22.88 -14.46
C ALA A 47 5.43 21.76 -13.66
N PHE A 48 4.62 20.85 -13.12
CA PHE A 48 5.11 19.60 -12.55
C PHE A 48 5.50 18.66 -13.69
N VAL A 49 6.73 18.16 -13.67
CA VAL A 49 7.26 17.26 -14.70
C VAL A 49 7.50 15.88 -14.10
N ARG A 50 6.87 14.86 -14.68
CA ARG A 50 7.04 13.46 -14.25
C ARG A 50 8.52 13.07 -14.36
N MET A 51 9.07 12.51 -13.27
CA MET A 51 10.44 12.01 -13.25
C MET A 51 10.46 10.48 -13.32
N GLN A 52 11.45 9.96 -14.06
CA GLN A 52 11.83 8.54 -14.06
C GLN A 52 13.11 8.27 -13.23
N GLN A 53 13.93 9.31 -13.04
CA GLN A 53 15.17 9.23 -12.28
C GLN A 53 14.97 9.76 -10.86
N SER A 54 15.88 9.36 -9.96
CA SER A 54 15.90 9.84 -8.58
C SER A 54 16.10 11.34 -8.49
N CYS A 55 15.53 11.94 -7.44
CA CYS A 55 15.80 13.32 -7.06
C CYS A 55 17.31 13.59 -6.98
N PRO A 56 17.82 14.68 -7.59
CA PRO A 56 19.19 15.13 -7.37
C PRO A 56 19.46 15.38 -5.88
N SER A 57 20.70 15.17 -5.44
CA SER A 57 21.08 15.33 -4.03
C SER A 57 21.04 16.78 -3.54
N ASP A 58 21.09 17.74 -4.46
CA ASP A 58 21.01 19.18 -4.19
C ASP A 58 19.59 19.73 -4.31
N ALA A 59 18.61 18.90 -4.65
CA ALA A 59 17.20 19.25 -4.68
C ALA A 59 16.56 19.03 -3.30
N ASP A 60 15.47 19.75 -3.04
CA ASP A 60 14.63 19.50 -1.87
C ASP A 60 13.51 18.51 -2.19
N ARG A 61 13.09 17.74 -1.18
CA ARG A 61 12.08 16.68 -1.34
C ARG A 61 10.87 16.96 -0.47
N HIS A 62 9.73 17.08 -1.12
CA HIS A 62 8.45 17.27 -0.47
C HIS A 62 7.52 16.10 -0.74
N TYR A 63 7.04 15.46 0.32
CA TYR A 63 6.15 14.30 0.22
C TYR A 63 4.74 14.68 0.64
N PHE A 64 3.76 14.35 -0.19
CA PHE A 64 2.35 14.52 0.12
C PHE A 64 1.51 13.44 -0.55
N THR A 65 0.25 13.33 -0.17
CA THR A 65 -0.69 12.37 -0.78
C THR A 65 -1.69 13.12 -1.64
N SER A 66 -1.90 12.64 -2.86
CA SER A 66 -2.96 13.10 -3.75
C SER A 66 -3.92 11.96 -4.07
N LYS A 67 -5.03 12.27 -4.74
CA LYS A 67 -6.00 11.28 -5.20
C LYS A 67 -6.11 11.30 -6.72
N THR A 68 -6.28 10.14 -7.32
CA THR A 68 -6.68 9.99 -8.73
C THR A 68 -8.13 10.44 -8.92
N SER A 69 -8.59 10.54 -10.17
CA SER A 69 -10.01 10.82 -10.46
C SER A 69 -10.95 9.70 -9.97
N THR A 70 -10.44 8.48 -9.85
CA THR A 70 -11.14 7.29 -9.35
C THR A 70 -11.07 7.13 -7.83
N GLY A 71 -10.32 8.00 -7.14
CA GLY A 71 -10.29 8.11 -5.68
C GLY A 71 -9.20 7.31 -4.98
N GLU A 72 -8.34 6.59 -5.71
CA GLU A 72 -7.18 5.90 -5.15
C GLU A 72 -6.14 6.89 -4.63
N SER A 73 -5.52 6.54 -3.51
CA SER A 73 -4.49 7.34 -2.86
C SER A 73 -3.14 7.15 -3.57
N VAL A 74 -2.50 8.25 -3.97
CA VAL A 74 -1.17 8.25 -4.60
C VAL A 74 -0.22 9.09 -3.77
N SER A 75 0.90 8.50 -3.37
CA SER A 75 1.99 9.24 -2.74
C SER A 75 2.77 10.01 -3.79
N VAL A 76 2.88 11.32 -3.64
CA VAL A 76 3.66 12.20 -4.51
C VAL A 76 4.96 12.56 -3.81
N ASP A 77 6.07 12.31 -4.48
CA ASP A 77 7.42 12.72 -4.11
C ASP A 77 7.84 13.83 -5.06
N LEU A 78 7.78 15.06 -4.55
CA LEU A 78 8.05 16.26 -5.33
C LEU A 78 9.49 16.74 -5.09
N CYS A 79 10.25 16.77 -6.18
CA CYS A 79 11.61 17.29 -6.25
C CYS A 79 11.61 18.76 -6.63
N LEU A 80 11.98 19.62 -5.68
CA LEU A 80 12.20 21.03 -5.94
C LEU A 80 13.65 21.20 -6.39
N LEU A 81 13.86 21.44 -7.69
CA LEU A 81 15.20 21.52 -8.25
C LEU A 81 15.86 22.82 -7.83
N ALA A 82 17.06 22.71 -7.24
CA ALA A 82 17.87 23.88 -6.94
C ALA A 82 18.36 24.58 -8.21
N MET A 83 18.54 25.88 -8.12
CA MET A 83 19.20 26.69 -9.15
C MET A 83 20.32 27.54 -8.53
N SER A 84 21.22 28.05 -9.35
CA SER A 84 22.36 28.82 -8.89
C SER A 84 21.98 30.28 -8.67
N PHE A 85 22.34 30.82 -7.50
CA PHE A 85 22.11 32.21 -7.11
C PHE A 85 23.42 32.94 -6.82
N GLY A 86 23.44 34.24 -7.12
CA GLY A 86 24.56 35.13 -6.83
C GLY A 86 25.83 34.84 -7.65
N LYS A 87 26.90 35.57 -7.33
CA LYS A 87 28.21 35.39 -8.00
C LYS A 87 28.92 34.10 -7.57
N ASP A 88 28.59 33.60 -6.38
CA ASP A 88 29.21 32.41 -5.78
C ASP A 88 28.56 31.09 -6.21
N ASN A 89 27.57 31.14 -7.12
CA ASN A 89 26.82 29.97 -7.61
C ASN A 89 26.22 29.11 -6.48
N THR A 90 25.74 29.74 -5.41
CA THR A 90 25.09 29.03 -4.30
C THR A 90 23.82 28.34 -4.83
N ARG A 91 23.69 27.05 -4.57
CA ARG A 91 22.53 26.25 -4.98
C ARG A 91 21.40 26.48 -3.96
N LEU A 92 20.32 27.12 -4.37
CA LEU A 92 19.15 27.39 -3.53
C LEU A 92 17.87 26.93 -4.22
N ILE A 93 16.84 26.67 -3.43
CA ILE A 93 15.52 26.28 -3.91
C ILE A 93 14.74 27.54 -4.28
N PRO A 94 14.34 27.70 -5.56
CA PRO A 94 13.56 28.84 -5.97
C PRO A 94 12.11 28.69 -5.50
N TYR A 95 11.63 29.64 -4.71
CA TYR A 95 10.32 29.55 -4.05
C TYR A 95 9.34 30.68 -4.42
N LYS A 96 9.83 31.79 -4.99
CA LYS A 96 8.99 32.94 -5.35
C LYS A 96 9.57 33.70 -6.55
N ILE A 97 8.69 34.33 -7.31
CA ILE A 97 9.01 35.38 -8.29
C ILE A 97 8.32 36.66 -7.82
N ASP A 98 9.03 37.78 -7.76
CA ASP A 98 8.43 39.08 -7.41
C ASP A 98 7.86 39.83 -8.62
N GLU A 99 7.27 40.99 -8.37
CA GLU A 99 6.64 41.84 -9.40
C GLU A 99 7.60 42.31 -10.48
N HIS A 100 8.91 42.33 -10.20
CA HIS A 100 9.96 42.73 -11.14
C HIS A 100 10.56 41.52 -11.87
N GLY A 101 10.04 40.31 -11.64
CA GLY A 101 10.53 39.08 -12.25
C GLY A 101 11.78 38.51 -11.57
N MET A 102 12.18 39.02 -10.40
CA MET A 102 13.31 38.46 -9.66
C MET A 102 12.90 37.16 -8.97
N ILE A 103 13.72 36.12 -9.16
CA ILE A 103 13.54 34.84 -8.50
C ILE A 103 14.18 34.92 -7.12
N TRP A 104 13.44 34.48 -6.11
CA TRP A 104 13.91 34.36 -4.74
C TRP A 104 14.21 32.89 -4.43
N GLY A 105 15.40 32.65 -3.89
CA GLY A 105 15.87 31.33 -3.48
C GLY A 105 16.15 31.29 -1.98
N ALA A 106 15.92 30.14 -1.36
CA ALA A 106 16.28 29.88 0.03
C ALA A 106 16.87 28.47 0.18
N ALA A 107 17.51 28.21 1.31
CA ALA A 107 18.03 26.88 1.61
C ALA A 107 16.89 25.86 1.79
N SER A 108 17.16 24.59 1.47
CA SER A 108 16.25 23.49 1.82
C SER A 108 15.91 23.52 3.32
N TYR A 109 14.69 23.13 3.68
CA TYR A 109 14.17 23.17 5.06
C TYR A 109 14.02 24.56 5.70
N SER A 110 14.19 25.64 4.94
CA SER A 110 13.84 26.98 5.42
C SER A 110 12.33 27.17 5.51
N SER A 111 11.87 28.09 6.35
CA SER A 111 10.45 28.44 6.49
C SER A 111 9.81 28.83 5.16
N GLU A 112 10.55 29.54 4.32
CA GLU A 112 10.15 30.04 3.02
C GLU A 112 9.89 28.90 2.03
N VAL A 113 10.77 27.88 2.03
CA VAL A 113 10.59 26.68 1.21
C VAL A 113 9.43 25.85 1.73
N SER A 114 9.29 25.66 3.05
CA SER A 114 8.15 24.93 3.62
C SER A 114 6.80 25.61 3.34
N ASP A 115 6.74 26.95 3.35
CA ASP A 115 5.54 27.69 2.94
C ASP A 115 5.22 27.52 1.45
N TYR A 116 6.26 27.46 0.63
CA TYR A 116 6.14 27.24 -0.80
C TYR A 116 5.67 25.81 -1.12
N GLU A 117 6.21 24.80 -0.45
CA GLU A 117 5.78 23.41 -0.56
C GLU A 117 4.27 23.24 -0.28
N ARG A 118 3.76 23.85 0.80
CA ARG A 118 2.31 23.84 1.09
C ARG A 118 1.47 24.43 -0.04
N LYS A 119 1.97 25.47 -0.71
CA LYS A 119 1.30 26.07 -1.88
C LYS A 119 1.39 25.16 -3.11
N LEU A 120 2.49 24.42 -3.25
CA LEU A 120 2.68 23.45 -4.32
C LEU A 120 1.72 22.27 -4.18
N GLU A 121 1.54 21.74 -2.97
CA GLU A 121 0.56 20.70 -2.67
C GLU A 121 -0.85 21.16 -3.06
N GLY A 122 -1.26 22.37 -2.64
CA GLY A 122 -2.59 22.90 -2.92
C GLY A 122 -2.89 23.14 -4.41
N ARG A 123 -1.88 23.31 -5.25
CA ARG A 123 -2.05 23.48 -6.70
C ARG A 123 -1.78 22.21 -7.51
N PHE A 124 -1.28 21.16 -6.87
CA PHE A 124 -0.86 19.96 -7.57
C PHE A 124 -2.09 19.29 -8.19
N GLN A 125 -1.98 19.00 -9.49
CA GLN A 125 -2.97 18.23 -10.23
C GLN A 125 -2.24 17.12 -10.96
N LEU A 126 -2.74 15.90 -10.78
CA LEU A 126 -2.20 14.74 -11.47
C LEU A 126 -2.51 14.86 -12.97
N ALA A 127 -1.49 14.68 -13.81
CA ALA A 127 -1.70 14.71 -15.26
C ALA A 127 -2.50 13.49 -15.71
N ALA A 128 -3.43 13.67 -16.65
CA ALA A 128 -4.28 12.58 -17.15
C ALA A 128 -3.47 11.41 -17.73
N SER A 129 -2.34 11.69 -18.39
CA SER A 129 -1.42 10.67 -18.93
C SER A 129 -0.76 9.84 -17.83
N ASP A 130 -0.42 10.46 -16.70
CA ASP A 130 0.16 9.76 -15.56
C ASP A 130 -0.90 8.93 -14.84
N GLU A 131 -2.15 9.40 -14.83
CA GLU A 131 -3.27 8.67 -14.23
C GLU A 131 -3.57 7.35 -14.95
N GLU A 132 -3.50 7.29 -16.28
CA GLU A 132 -3.67 6.03 -17.02
C GLU A 132 -2.60 4.99 -16.64
N THR A 133 -1.36 5.46 -16.48
CA THR A 133 -0.24 4.62 -16.06
C THR A 133 -0.46 4.11 -14.63
N LEU A 134 -0.90 5.00 -13.74
CA LEU A 134 -1.20 4.66 -12.36
C LEU A 134 -2.36 3.68 -12.23
N LYS A 135 -3.43 3.83 -13.00
CA LYS A 135 -4.55 2.88 -13.03
C LYS A 135 -4.08 1.47 -13.36
N LYS A 136 -3.14 1.34 -14.30
CA LYS A 136 -2.54 0.05 -14.64
C LYS A 136 -1.74 -0.52 -13.46
N GLU A 137 -0.89 0.28 -12.83
CA GLU A 137 -0.11 -0.12 -11.66
C GLU A 137 -1.00 -0.54 -10.48
N PHE A 138 -2.04 0.24 -10.18
CA PHE A 138 -3.05 -0.08 -9.17
C PHE A 138 -3.71 -1.42 -9.47
N SER A 139 -4.21 -1.62 -10.70
CA SER A 139 -4.86 -2.86 -11.10
C SER A 139 -3.93 -4.07 -10.95
N GLN A 140 -2.65 -3.91 -11.25
CA GLN A 140 -1.64 -4.94 -11.10
C GLN A 140 -1.39 -5.26 -9.62
N ARG A 141 -1.23 -4.24 -8.77
CA ARG A 141 -1.06 -4.41 -7.32
C ARG A 141 -2.26 -5.08 -6.66
N TYR A 142 -3.46 -4.67 -7.03
CA TYR A 142 -4.69 -5.35 -6.58
C TYR A 142 -4.68 -6.80 -7.00
N ARG A 143 -4.42 -7.10 -8.28
CA ARG A 143 -4.40 -8.47 -8.78
C ARG A 143 -3.34 -9.32 -8.08
N GLU A 144 -2.13 -8.81 -7.89
CA GLU A 144 -1.05 -9.47 -7.16
C GLU A 144 -1.47 -9.76 -5.71
N ASN A 145 -1.99 -8.76 -4.99
CA ASN A 145 -2.44 -8.93 -3.61
C ASN A 145 -3.58 -9.96 -3.51
N TRP A 146 -4.53 -9.94 -4.44
CA TRP A 146 -5.61 -10.93 -4.53
C TRP A 146 -5.08 -12.34 -4.77
N MET A 147 -4.19 -12.52 -5.75
CA MET A 147 -3.61 -13.84 -6.05
C MET A 147 -2.80 -14.38 -4.88
N SER A 148 -1.96 -13.54 -4.25
CA SER A 148 -1.18 -13.93 -3.08
C SER A 148 -2.05 -14.20 -1.86
N GLY A 149 -3.01 -13.34 -1.55
CA GLY A 149 -3.90 -13.49 -0.39
C GLY A 149 -4.78 -14.73 -0.49
N LEU A 150 -5.37 -15.00 -1.67
CA LEU A 150 -6.11 -16.25 -1.90
C LEU A 150 -5.19 -17.47 -1.87
N GLY A 151 -3.99 -17.38 -2.42
CA GLY A 151 -2.99 -18.44 -2.36
C GLY A 151 -2.63 -18.80 -0.91
N TYR A 152 -2.34 -17.81 -0.07
CA TYR A 152 -2.07 -18.00 1.35
C TYR A 152 -3.28 -18.56 2.12
N LEU A 153 -4.50 -18.11 1.79
CA LEU A 153 -5.72 -18.66 2.39
C LEU A 153 -5.88 -20.15 2.06
N VAL A 154 -5.74 -20.53 0.79
CA VAL A 154 -5.85 -21.93 0.37
C VAL A 154 -4.78 -22.79 1.02
N ALA A 155 -3.53 -22.33 1.03
CA ALA A 155 -2.43 -23.04 1.69
C ALA A 155 -2.67 -23.19 3.20
N GLY A 156 -3.09 -22.11 3.88
CA GLY A 156 -3.41 -22.11 5.31
C GLY A 156 -4.56 -23.04 5.66
N LEU A 157 -5.65 -23.03 4.88
CA LEU A 157 -6.79 -23.93 5.06
C LEU A 157 -6.40 -25.40 4.83
N ALA A 158 -5.55 -25.69 3.83
CA ALA A 158 -5.07 -27.04 3.58
C ALA A 158 -4.22 -27.57 4.75
N ILE A 159 -3.30 -26.76 5.27
CA ILE A 159 -2.50 -27.09 6.46
C ILE A 159 -3.41 -27.30 7.67
N PHE A 160 -4.34 -26.38 7.92
CA PHE A 160 -5.29 -26.47 9.01
C PHE A 160 -6.13 -27.75 8.93
N ALA A 161 -6.67 -28.07 7.75
CA ALA A 161 -7.42 -29.30 7.51
C ALA A 161 -6.57 -30.55 7.77
N GLY A 162 -5.31 -30.55 7.33
CA GLY A 162 -4.35 -31.63 7.59
C GLY A 162 -4.08 -31.84 9.08
N VAL A 163 -3.91 -30.76 9.85
CA VAL A 163 -3.71 -30.82 11.31
C VAL A 163 -4.96 -31.36 12.01
N VAL A 164 -6.15 -30.85 11.69
CA VAL A 164 -7.42 -31.33 12.25
C VAL A 164 -7.61 -32.82 11.94
N TRP A 165 -7.28 -33.24 10.72
CA TRP A 165 -7.35 -34.65 10.32
C TRP A 165 -6.37 -35.52 11.13
N ALA A 166 -5.13 -35.09 11.30
CA ALA A 166 -4.11 -35.83 12.05
C ALA A 166 -4.48 -35.95 13.53
N ILE A 167 -4.92 -34.86 14.18
CA ILE A 167 -5.40 -34.89 15.57
C ILE A 167 -6.59 -35.83 15.71
N GLY A 168 -7.55 -35.76 14.79
CA GLY A 168 -8.69 -36.66 14.77
C GLY A 168 -8.28 -38.13 14.62
N TRP A 169 -7.28 -38.43 13.80
CA TRP A 169 -6.74 -39.79 13.66
C TRP A 169 -6.08 -40.29 14.95
N ILE A 170 -5.24 -39.46 15.59
CA ILE A 170 -4.59 -39.78 16.87
C ILE A 170 -5.63 -40.03 17.98
N ALA A 171 -6.58 -39.11 18.15
CA ALA A 171 -7.63 -39.21 19.17
C ALA A 171 -8.51 -40.46 18.98
N ARG A 172 -8.86 -40.81 17.74
CA ARG A 172 -9.60 -42.06 17.44
C ARG A 172 -8.75 -43.31 17.73
N GLY A 173 -7.46 -43.27 17.45
CA GLY A 173 -6.52 -44.34 17.77
C GLY A 173 -6.47 -44.64 19.27
N PHE A 174 -6.31 -43.61 20.10
CA PHE A 174 -6.35 -43.76 21.56
C PHE A 174 -7.71 -44.21 22.09
N LEU A 175 -8.81 -43.76 21.48
CA LEU A 175 -10.16 -44.12 21.90
C LEU A 175 -10.67 -45.43 21.29
N GLY A 176 -9.90 -46.11 20.43
CA GLY A 176 -10.32 -47.36 19.76
C GLY A 176 -11.58 -47.21 18.89
N ILE A 177 -11.80 -46.02 18.32
CA ILE A 177 -12.96 -45.72 17.47
C ILE A 177 -12.61 -46.04 16.01
N PRO A 178 -13.40 -46.85 15.29
CA PRO A 178 -13.17 -47.16 13.88
C PRO A 178 -13.15 -45.90 13.00
N ARG A 179 -12.41 -45.96 11.88
CA ARG A 179 -12.41 -44.88 10.88
C ARG A 179 -13.83 -44.68 10.33
N GLY A 180 -14.29 -43.43 10.29
CA GLY A 180 -15.62 -43.07 9.78
C GLY A 180 -16.73 -43.09 10.83
N MET A 181 -16.44 -43.47 12.07
CA MET A 181 -17.38 -43.40 13.18
C MET A 181 -16.99 -42.32 14.18
N ASP A 182 -17.99 -41.66 14.76
CA ASP A 182 -17.79 -40.65 15.82
C ASP A 182 -17.92 -41.28 17.23
N ARG A 183 -18.25 -42.57 17.31
CA ARG A 183 -18.39 -43.35 18.55
C ARG A 183 -17.89 -44.78 18.32
N ARG A 184 -17.51 -45.49 19.40
CA ARG A 184 -17.26 -46.93 19.31
C ARG A 184 -18.55 -47.65 18.89
N PRO A 185 -18.47 -48.64 17.98
CA PRO A 185 -19.58 -49.55 17.78
C PRO A 185 -19.75 -50.34 19.09
N GLU A 186 -20.98 -50.36 19.59
CA GLU A 186 -21.41 -51.26 20.67
C GLU A 186 -21.62 -52.66 20.11
#